data_AF-Q30VB0-F1
#
_entry.id   AF-Q30VB0-F1
#
_cell.length_a   1.000
_cell.length_b   1.000
_cell.length_c   1.000
_cell.angle_alpha   90.00
_cell.angle_beta   90.00
_cell.angle_gamma   90.00
#
_symmetry.space_group_name_H-M   'P 1'
#
loop_
_entity.id
_entity.type
_entity.pdbx_description
1 polymer ?
#
loop_
_entity_poly.entity_id
_entity_poly.type
_entity_poly.pdbx_seq_one_letter_code
_entity_poly.pdbx_strand_id
1 'polypeptide(L)'
;MPRKVKSVRVPEELASLDLSAVIGECEKFLRDLESATLLKQQGDKEAAEALLRAREADLGRKVGLKVWEARKQYGQQRLKAMQNGEERA
;
A
#
# COMPACT_ATOMS: atom_id res chain seq x y z
N MET A 1 -19.46 4.81 4.74
CA MET A 1 -20.03 3.70 3.94
C MET A 1 -19.71 2.37 4.62
N PRO A 2 -20.65 1.43 4.73
CA PRO A 2 -20.37 0.10 5.27
C PRO A 2 -19.27 -0.56 4.44
N ARG A 3 -18.25 -1.14 5.10
CA ARG A 3 -17.13 -1.80 4.42
C ARG A 3 -17.64 -3.08 3.75
N LYS A 4 -17.97 -2.99 2.44
CA LYS A 4 -18.23 -4.18 1.63
C LYS A 4 -16.91 -4.92 1.47
N VAL A 5 -16.80 -6.09 2.09
CA VAL A 5 -15.66 -6.98 1.89
C VAL A 5 -15.73 -7.51 0.46
N LYS A 6 -14.72 -7.21 -0.35
CA LYS A 6 -14.56 -7.75 -1.70
C LYS A 6 -13.37 -8.70 -1.69
N SER A 7 -13.58 -9.95 -2.06
CA SER A 7 -12.49 -10.92 -2.25
C SER A 7 -11.79 -10.64 -3.58
N VAL A 8 -10.47 -10.46 -3.55
CA VAL A 8 -9.64 -10.27 -4.74
C VAL A 8 -8.62 -11.41 -4.76
N ARG A 9 -8.41 -12.03 -5.93
CA ARG A 9 -7.32 -13.00 -6.09
C ARG A 9 -5.99 -12.26 -6.09
N VAL A 10 -5.09 -12.67 -5.21
CA VAL A 10 -3.73 -12.15 -5.14
C VAL A 10 -2.74 -13.33 -5.22
N PRO A 11 -1.52 -13.11 -5.76
CA PRO A 11 -0.43 -14.06 -5.64
C PRO A 11 -0.20 -14.50 -4.19
N GLU A 12 0.28 -15.73 -3.99
CA GLU A 12 0.43 -16.35 -2.67
C GLU A 12 1.43 -15.58 -1.80
N GLU A 13 2.45 -15.00 -2.42
CA GLU A 13 3.45 -14.15 -1.77
C GLU A 13 2.79 -12.93 -1.09
N LEU A 14 1.76 -12.37 -1.73
CA LEU A 14 1.00 -11.24 -1.22
C LEU A 14 -0.10 -11.63 -0.22
N ALA A 15 -0.54 -12.89 -0.24
CA ALA A 15 -1.56 -13.39 0.70
C ALA A 15 -1.08 -13.36 2.16
N SER A 16 0.24 -13.43 2.38
CA SER A 16 0.86 -13.34 3.70
C SER A 16 0.93 -11.91 4.25
N LEU A 17 0.69 -10.89 3.43
CA LEU A 17 0.80 -9.47 3.79
C LEU A 17 -0.58 -8.87 4.05
N ASP A 18 -0.71 -8.10 5.13
CA ASP A 18 -1.88 -7.24 5.31
C ASP A 18 -1.81 -6.04 4.36
N LEU A 19 -2.55 -6.11 3.26
CA LEU A 19 -2.63 -5.06 2.24
C LEU A 19 -3.77 -4.07 2.46
N SER A 20 -4.55 -4.19 3.53
CA SER A 20 -5.78 -3.41 3.74
C SER A 20 -5.55 -1.90 3.66
N ALA A 21 -4.44 -1.43 4.23
CA ALA A 21 -4.07 -0.02 4.20
C ALA A 21 -3.70 0.50 2.81
N VAL A 22 -3.02 -0.33 1.99
CA VAL A 22 -2.63 0.03 0.61
C VAL A 22 -3.87 0.05 -0.28
N ILE A 23 -4.72 -0.97 -0.18
CA ILE A 23 -5.99 -1.06 -0.92
C ILE A 23 -6.88 0.14 -0.58
N GLY A 24 -6.98 0.49 0.70
CA GLY A 24 -7.75 1.66 1.14
C GLY A 24 -7.22 2.98 0.57
N GLU A 25 -5.91 3.09 0.34
CA GLU A 25 -5.33 4.29 -0.28
C GLU A 25 -5.57 4.33 -1.80
N CYS A 26 -5.50 3.18 -2.48
CA CYS A 26 -5.90 3.08 -3.89
C CYS A 26 -7.37 3.45 -4.11
N GLU A 27 -8.27 3.06 -3.20
CA GLU A 27 -9.69 3.46 -3.29
C GLU A 27 -9.85 4.99 -3.20
N LYS A 28 -9.14 5.65 -2.27
CA LYS A 28 -9.15 7.11 -2.17
C LYS A 28 -8.58 7.75 -3.42
N PHE A 29 -7.44 7.26 -3.90
CA PHE A 29 -6.80 7.77 -5.11
C PHE A 29 -7.74 7.74 -6.33
N LEU A 30 -8.54 6.69 -6.50
CA LEU A 30 -9.54 6.62 -7.57
C LEU A 30 -10.60 7.73 -7.45
N ARG A 31 -11.08 8.02 -6.23
CA ARG A 31 -12.02 9.14 -6.01
C ARG A 31 -11.37 10.50 -6.23
N ASP A 32 -10.11 10.63 -5.85
CA ASP A 32 -9.37 11.86 -6.05
C ASP A 32 -9.04 12.11 -7.54
N LEU A 33 -8.91 11.05 -8.37
CA LEU A 33 -8.82 11.19 -9.83
C LEU A 33 -10.10 11.79 -10.42
N GLU A 34 -11.28 11.34 -9.95
CA GLU A 34 -12.56 11.92 -10.34
C GLU A 34 -12.63 13.40 -9.91
N SER A 35 -12.20 13.70 -8.68
CA SER A 35 -12.18 15.06 -8.13
C SER A 35 -11.21 15.98 -8.89
N ALA A 36 -10.01 15.50 -9.20
CA ALA A 36 -9.02 16.21 -10.01
C ALA A 36 -9.51 16.47 -11.43
N THR A 37 -10.31 15.56 -11.99
CA THR A 37 -10.93 15.75 -13.30
C THR A 37 -11.96 16.88 -13.26
N LEU A 38 -12.78 16.93 -12.21
CA LEU A 38 -13.72 18.02 -11.95
C LEU A 38 -13.03 19.37 -11.77
N LEU A 39 -11.96 19.43 -10.97
CA LEU A 39 -11.16 20.65 -10.77
C LEU A 39 -10.57 21.16 -12.10
N LYS A 40 -10.03 20.28 -12.93
CA LYS A 40 -9.55 20.63 -14.28
C LYS A 40 -10.66 21.19 -15.16
N GLN A 41 -11.87 20.62 -15.12
CA GLN A 41 -13.03 21.11 -15.88
C GLN A 41 -13.48 22.50 -15.41
N GLN A 42 -13.33 22.81 -14.12
CA GLN A 42 -13.64 24.12 -13.54
C GLN A 42 -12.53 25.15 -13.76
N GLY A 43 -11.42 24.77 -14.41
CA GLY A 43 -10.28 25.64 -14.70
C GLY A 43 -9.20 25.67 -13.61
N ASP A 44 -9.40 24.96 -12.50
CA ASP A 44 -8.44 24.89 -11.39
C ASP A 44 -7.45 23.74 -11.58
N LYS A 45 -6.50 23.96 -12.50
CA LYS A 45 -5.46 22.96 -12.82
C LYS A 45 -4.46 22.78 -11.69
N GLU A 46 -4.14 23.86 -10.97
CA GLU A 46 -3.13 23.84 -9.91
C GLU A 46 -3.62 23.05 -8.69
N ALA A 47 -4.88 23.23 -8.28
CA ALA A 47 -5.47 22.41 -7.22
C ALA A 47 -5.56 20.93 -7.63
N ALA A 48 -5.89 20.65 -8.90
CA ALA A 48 -5.94 19.29 -9.41
C ALA A 48 -4.57 18.60 -9.33
N GLU A 49 -3.49 19.29 -9.72
CA GLU A 49 -2.13 18.76 -9.65
C GLU A 49 -1.64 18.60 -8.21
N ALA A 50 -1.94 19.57 -7.33
CA ALA A 50 -1.60 19.50 -5.92
C ALA A 50 -2.30 18.31 -5.24
N LEU A 51 -3.58 18.07 -5.55
CA LEU A 51 -4.34 16.93 -5.04
C LEU A 51 -3.69 15.61 -5.44
N LEU A 52 -3.32 15.45 -6.72
CA LEU A 52 -2.72 14.21 -7.21
C LEU A 52 -1.33 13.97 -6.59
N ARG A 53 -0.48 14.99 -6.52
CA ARG A 53 0.86 14.86 -5.90
C ARG A 53 0.79 14.49 -4.42
N ALA A 54 -0.15 15.08 -3.67
CA ALA A 54 -0.33 14.74 -2.27
C ALA A 54 -0.67 13.26 -2.08
N ARG A 55 -1.50 12.69 -2.97
CA ARG A 55 -1.87 11.28 -2.91
C ARG A 55 -0.78 10.34 -3.37
N GLU A 56 -0.02 10.70 -4.40
CA GLU A 56 1.16 9.91 -4.80
C GLU A 56 2.16 9.79 -3.65
N ALA A 57 2.36 10.87 -2.89
CA ALA A 57 3.22 10.86 -1.71
C ALA A 57 2.65 9.96 -0.59
N ASP A 58 1.34 10.01 -0.33
CA ASP A 58 0.68 9.13 0.63
C ASP A 58 0.80 7.65 0.26
N LEU A 59 0.51 7.32 -1.00
CA LEU A 59 0.62 5.96 -1.50
C LEU A 59 2.07 5.45 -1.42
N GLY A 60 3.03 6.28 -1.84
CA GLY A 60 4.46 5.97 -1.73
C GLY A 60 4.89 5.66 -0.30
N ARG A 61 4.42 6.44 0.69
CA ARG A 61 4.68 6.18 2.12
C ARG A 61 4.11 4.84 2.57
N LYS A 62 2.86 4.50 2.18
CA LYS A 62 2.22 3.24 2.57
C LYS A 62 2.91 2.02 1.95
N VAL A 63 3.29 2.11 0.68
CA VAL A 63 4.06 1.06 -0.01
C VAL A 63 5.43 0.89 0.63
N GLY A 64 6.14 1.99 0.90
CA GLY A 64 7.45 1.95 1.56
C GLY A 64 7.41 1.27 2.93
N LEU A 65 6.37 1.55 3.73
CA LEU A 65 6.16 0.87 5.02
C LEU A 65 5.99 -0.65 4.84
N LYS A 66 5.22 -1.09 3.84
CA LYS A 66 5.04 -2.53 3.57
C LYS A 66 6.32 -3.22 3.12
N VAL A 67 7.12 -2.57 2.29
CA VAL A 67 8.44 -3.08 1.90
C VAL A 67 9.36 -3.22 3.11
N TRP A 68 9.35 -2.22 4.00
CA TRP A 68 10.14 -2.27 5.23
C TRP A 68 9.69 -3.39 6.18
N GLU A 69 8.38 -3.55 6.38
CA GLU A 69 7.80 -4.64 7.18
C GLU A 69 8.22 -6.01 6.63
N ALA A 70 8.10 -6.22 5.32
CA ALA A 70 8.50 -7.46 4.66
C ALA A 70 10.00 -7.74 4.82
N ARG A 71 10.85 -6.72 4.66
CA ARG A 71 12.30 -6.85 4.86
C ARG A 71 12.65 -7.22 6.30
N LYS A 72 11.97 -6.62 7.28
CA LYS A 72 12.18 -6.92 8.70
C LYS A 72 11.78 -8.36 9.01
N GLN A 73 10.63 -8.82 8.51
CA GLN A 73 10.18 -10.20 8.67
C GLN A 73 11.16 -11.20 8.06
N TYR A 74 11.65 -10.94 6.84
CA TYR A 74 12.68 -11.76 6.20
C TYR A 74 13.96 -11.87 7.04
N GLY A 75 14.45 -10.74 7.56
CA GLY A 75 15.62 -10.73 8.45
C GLY A 75 15.42 -11.58 9.72
N GLN A 76 14.24 -11.49 10.34
CA GLN A 76 13.89 -12.29 11.52
C GLN A 76 13.79 -13.78 11.22
N GLN A 77 13.17 -14.15 10.10
CA GLN A 77 13.08 -15.54 9.65
C GLN A 77 14.48 -16.13 9.39
N ARG A 78 15.36 -15.36 8.75
CA ARG A 78 16.75 -15.76 8.51
C ARG A 78 17.53 -15.99 9.80
N LEU A 79 17.40 -15.10 10.78
CA LEU A 79 18.03 -15.25 12.10
C LEU A 79 17.55 -16.50 12.83
N LYS A 80 16.23 -16.75 12.86
CA LYS A 80 15.65 -17.96 13.45
C LYS A 80 16.13 -19.23 12.76
N ALA A 81 16.24 -19.22 11.43
CA ALA A 81 16.75 -20.36 10.68
C ALA A 81 18.21 -20.70 11.02
N MET A 82 19.05 -19.68 11.27
CA MET A 82 20.44 -19.88 11.72
C MET A 82 20.48 -20.48 13.14
N GLN A 83 19.70 -19.94 14.08
CA GLN A 83 19.64 -20.43 15.46
C GLN A 83 19.17 -21.89 15.54
N ASN A 84 18.12 -22.25 14.78
CA ASN A 84 17.61 -23.62 14.75
C ASN A 84 18.55 -24.61 14.03
N GLY A 85 19.45 -24.10 13.18
CA GLY A 85 20.51 -24.91 12.55
C GLY A 85 21.67 -25.16 13.49
N GLU A 86 22.00 -24.21 14.37
CA GLU A 86 23.00 -24.36 15.43
C GLU A 86 22.51 -25.28 16.57
N GLU A 87 21.21 -25.28 16.90
CA GLU A 87 20.64 -26.19 17.92
C GLU A 87 20.53 -27.66 17.48
N ARG A 88 20.73 -27.96 16.20
CA ARG A 88 20.61 -29.32 15.63
C ARG A 88 21.95 -29.97 15.30
N ALA A 89 23.08 -29.29 15.55
CA ALA A 89 24.44 -29.79 15.36
C ALA A 89 25.09 -30.10 16.71
#